data_AF-A0A939AEY0-F1
#
_entry.id   AF-A0A939AEY0-F1
#
_cell.length_a   1.000
_cell.length_b   1.000
_cell.length_c   1.000
_cell.angle_alpha   90.00
_cell.angle_beta   90.00
_cell.angle_gamma   90.00
#
_symmetry.space_group_name_H-M   'P 1'
#
loop_
_entity.id
_entity.type
_entity.pdbx_description
1 polymer ?
#
loop_
_entity_poly.entity_id
_entity_poly.type
_entity_poly.pdbx_seq_one_letter_code
_entity_poly.pdbx_strand_id
1 'polypeptide(L)'
;MEKYAASCGLYCGACSSMLTNERHNGAPDASHFVCEYAESPCAGCGDDCRAGCEFIVCCHGRGIDNCAFCPDFPCTMITNFSREEWIHHRDVLDNLSRIKEVGLVAWLEEQRRQWSCPGCGKRTHWYQNRCHSCGAEWSGRYDTAESNTQ
;
A
#
# COMPACT_ATOMS: atom_id res chain seq x y z
N MET A 1 -9.74 -6.84 -10.06
CA MET A 1 -8.64 -6.22 -9.28
C MET A 1 -7.83 -7.25 -8.49
N GLU A 2 -6.50 -7.22 -8.63
CA GLU A 2 -5.57 -8.07 -7.88
C GLU A 2 -5.42 -7.64 -6.42
N LYS A 3 -5.28 -8.60 -5.50
CA LYS A 3 -5.10 -8.33 -4.07
C LYS A 3 -3.83 -7.49 -3.82
N TYR A 4 -3.95 -6.48 -2.96
CA TYR A 4 -2.91 -5.49 -2.60
C TYR A 4 -2.54 -4.44 -3.65
N ALA A 5 -3.05 -4.55 -4.88
CA ALA A 5 -2.88 -3.50 -5.87
C ALA A 5 -4.06 -2.53 -5.81
N ALA A 6 -3.91 -1.43 -5.06
CA ALA A 6 -4.95 -0.41 -5.00
C ALA A 6 -5.16 0.26 -6.36
N SER A 7 -6.39 0.70 -6.66
CA SER A 7 -6.65 1.51 -7.86
C SER A 7 -5.80 2.78 -7.93
N CYS A 8 -5.49 3.39 -6.78
CA CYS A 8 -4.62 4.56 -6.66
C CYS A 8 -3.11 4.26 -6.69
N GLY A 9 -2.68 3.01 -6.84
CA GLY A 9 -1.25 2.66 -6.92
C GLY A 9 -0.53 2.52 -5.58
N LEU A 10 -1.24 2.60 -4.45
CA LEU A 10 -0.70 2.15 -3.17
C LEU A 10 -0.56 0.62 -3.13
N TYR A 11 0.52 0.14 -2.53
CA TYR A 11 0.68 -1.27 -2.21
C TYR A 11 0.04 -1.59 -0.86
N CYS A 12 -1.20 -2.10 -0.86
CA CYS A 12 -1.91 -2.35 0.39
C CYS A 12 -1.33 -3.53 1.20
N GLY A 13 -0.40 -4.31 0.64
CA GLY A 13 0.25 -5.40 1.38
C GLY A 13 1.10 -4.91 2.54
N ALA A 14 1.52 -3.63 2.53
CA ALA A 14 2.24 -2.98 3.62
C ALA A 14 1.38 -1.96 4.41
N CYS A 15 0.07 -1.93 4.18
CA CYS A 15 -0.88 -1.04 4.87
C CYS A 15 -1.27 -1.62 6.25
N SER A 16 -1.19 -0.81 7.30
CA SER A 16 -1.62 -1.19 8.67
C SER A 16 -3.07 -1.66 8.70
N SER A 17 -3.99 -0.96 8.02
CA SER A 17 -5.41 -1.29 7.98
C SER A 17 -5.69 -2.66 7.35
N MET A 18 -4.96 -3.01 6.29
CA MET A 18 -5.06 -4.34 5.66
C MET A 18 -4.50 -5.43 6.56
N LEU A 19 -3.32 -5.21 7.13
CA LEU A 19 -2.67 -6.16 8.03
C LEU A 19 -3.53 -6.44 9.27
N THR A 20 -4.15 -5.40 9.84
CA THR A 20 -5.12 -5.51 10.92
C THR A 20 -6.32 -6.35 10.51
N ASN A 21 -6.90 -6.10 9.34
CA ASN A 21 -8.03 -6.89 8.84
C ASN A 21 -7.64 -8.37 8.64
N GLU A 22 -6.50 -8.64 8.03
CA GLU A 22 -6.03 -10.01 7.79
C GLU A 22 -5.73 -10.75 9.10
N ARG A 23 -5.13 -10.06 10.08
CA ARG A 23 -4.92 -10.61 11.42
C ARG A 23 -6.24 -10.93 12.12
N HIS A 24 -7.25 -10.04 12.05
CA HIS A 24 -8.59 -10.32 12.60
C HIS A 24 -9.26 -11.52 11.95
N ASN A 25 -9.01 -11.75 10.66
CA ASN A 25 -9.52 -12.90 9.92
C ASN A 25 -8.62 -14.15 10.03
N GLY A 26 -7.62 -14.14 10.92
CA GLY A 26 -6.77 -15.30 11.20
C GLY A 26 -5.72 -15.62 10.14
N ALA A 27 -5.35 -14.65 9.29
CA ALA A 27 -4.32 -14.85 8.27
C ALA A 27 -2.96 -15.13 8.93
N PRO A 28 -2.30 -16.28 8.63
CA PRO A 28 -1.07 -16.66 9.31
C PRO A 28 0.10 -15.72 8.99
N ASP A 29 0.11 -15.10 7.81
CA ASP A 29 1.15 -14.14 7.40
C ASP A 29 1.11 -12.81 8.17
N ALA A 30 -0.08 -12.42 8.66
CA ALA A 30 -0.33 -11.21 9.45
C ALA A 30 -0.28 -11.46 10.96
N SER A 31 -0.20 -12.73 11.40
CA SER A 31 -0.22 -13.09 12.83
C SER A 31 0.90 -12.45 13.66
N HIS A 32 2.05 -12.18 13.02
CA HIS A 32 3.22 -11.55 13.64
C HIS A 32 3.18 -10.02 13.64
N PHE A 33 2.23 -9.43 12.90
CA PHE A 33 2.09 -7.99 12.83
C PHE A 33 1.50 -7.46 14.14
N VAL A 34 2.16 -6.42 14.67
CA VAL A 34 1.68 -5.63 15.80
C VAL A 34 1.50 -4.22 15.28
N CYS A 35 0.28 -3.70 15.40
CA CYS A 35 0.01 -2.29 15.16
C CYS A 35 0.19 -1.55 16.48
N GLU A 36 1.10 -0.58 16.54
CA GLU A 36 1.40 0.20 17.75
C GLU A 36 0.31 1.23 18.08
N TYR A 37 -0.64 1.43 17.17
CA TYR A 37 -1.75 2.37 17.28
C TYR A 37 -3.08 1.71 16.86
N ALA A 38 -4.19 2.34 17.24
CA ALA A 38 -5.50 1.87 16.85
C ALA A 38 -5.74 2.14 15.35
N GLU A 39 -6.08 1.10 14.60
CA GLU A 39 -6.29 1.16 13.16
C GLU A 39 -7.60 0.44 12.80
N SER A 40 -8.38 1.01 11.88
CA SER A 40 -9.60 0.36 11.41
C SER A 40 -9.29 -0.69 10.33
N PRO A 41 -9.87 -1.90 10.38
CA PRO A 41 -9.62 -2.92 9.37
C PRO A 41 -10.12 -2.47 7.99
N CYS A 42 -9.35 -2.76 6.94
CA CYS A 42 -9.71 -2.52 5.55
C CYS A 42 -9.72 -3.84 4.77
N ALA A 43 -10.73 -4.07 3.93
CA ALA A 43 -10.81 -5.24 3.06
C ALA A 43 -10.07 -5.06 1.71
N GLY A 44 -9.59 -3.84 1.43
CA GLY A 44 -8.83 -3.50 0.22
C GLY A 44 -9.71 -3.16 -0.98
N CYS A 45 -9.10 -2.84 -2.13
CA CYS A 45 -9.70 -2.40 -3.41
C CYS A 45 -11.00 -3.06 -3.95
N GLY A 46 -11.41 -4.21 -3.41
CA GLY A 46 -12.46 -5.08 -3.99
C GLY A 46 -13.90 -4.70 -3.66
N ASP A 47 -14.83 -5.56 -4.10
CA ASP A 47 -16.28 -5.28 -4.21
C ASP A 47 -16.95 -4.78 -2.91
N ASP A 48 -16.47 -5.18 -1.73
CA ASP A 48 -17.04 -4.79 -0.44
C ASP A 48 -16.41 -3.52 0.18
N CYS A 49 -15.30 -3.02 -0.36
CA CYS A 49 -14.59 -1.89 0.24
C CYS A 49 -14.85 -0.60 -0.53
N ARG A 50 -15.84 0.14 0.00
CA ARG A 50 -16.02 1.59 -0.11
C ARG A 50 -16.75 2.06 -1.37
N ALA A 51 -18.08 2.10 -1.25
CA ALA A 51 -19.00 2.90 -2.06
C ALA A 51 -18.77 4.44 -1.98
N GLY A 52 -17.53 4.89 -1.75
CA GLY A 52 -17.16 6.30 -1.62
C GLY A 52 -15.67 6.61 -1.84
N CYS A 53 -14.84 5.64 -2.23
CA CYS A 53 -13.47 5.95 -2.65
C CYS A 53 -13.47 6.52 -4.07
N GLU A 54 -13.02 7.76 -4.23
CA GLU A 54 -13.03 8.44 -5.53
C GLU A 54 -12.23 7.71 -6.62
N PHE A 55 -11.12 7.04 -6.25
CA PHE A 55 -10.30 6.30 -7.20
C PHE A 55 -10.99 5.05 -7.74
N ILE A 56 -11.70 4.31 -6.88
CA ILE A 56 -12.48 3.13 -7.30
C ILE A 56 -13.62 3.58 -8.21
N VAL A 57 -14.36 4.62 -7.81
CA VAL A 57 -15.47 5.17 -8.61
C VAL A 57 -14.97 5.67 -9.97
N CYS A 58 -13.85 6.38 -10.00
CA CYS A 58 -13.24 6.90 -11.23
C CYS A 58 -12.76 5.77 -12.15
N CYS A 59 -12.05 4.77 -11.61
CA CYS A 59 -11.54 3.64 -12.37
C CYS A 59 -12.70 2.80 -12.94
N HIS A 60 -13.70 2.46 -12.13
CA HIS A 60 -14.89 1.74 -12.56
C HIS A 60 -15.67 2.49 -13.63
N GLY A 61 -15.89 3.81 -13.45
CA GLY A 61 -16.56 4.66 -14.45
C GLY A 61 -15.81 4.76 -15.79
N ARG A 62 -14.52 4.43 -15.81
CA ARG A 62 -13.67 4.40 -17.00
C ARG A 62 -13.40 2.99 -17.54
N GLY A 63 -13.94 1.95 -16.90
CA GLY A 63 -13.71 0.55 -17.28
C GLY A 63 -12.27 0.07 -17.08
N ILE A 64 -11.55 0.64 -16.12
CA ILE A 64 -10.19 0.24 -15.74
C ILE A 64 -10.15 -0.15 -14.27
N ASP A 65 -9.17 -0.96 -13.86
CA ASP A 65 -9.01 -1.37 -12.46
C ASP A 65 -8.02 -0.49 -11.67
N ASN A 66 -7.13 0.21 -12.38
CA ASN A 66 -5.99 0.90 -11.79
C ASN A 66 -5.62 2.17 -12.58
N CYS A 67 -5.26 3.24 -11.87
CA CYS A 67 -4.90 4.54 -12.46
C CYS A 67 -3.74 4.47 -13.46
N ALA A 68 -2.88 3.45 -13.40
CA ALA A 68 -1.77 3.24 -14.34
C ALA A 68 -2.27 3.07 -15.79
N PHE A 69 -3.51 2.58 -15.95
CA PHE A 69 -4.16 2.39 -17.24
C PHE A 69 -5.13 3.53 -17.60
N CYS A 70 -5.16 4.60 -16.80
CA CYS A 70 -5.94 5.78 -17.15
C CYS A 70 -5.29 6.52 -18.33
N PRO A 71 -6.03 6.84 -19.41
CA PRO A 71 -5.50 7.61 -20.54
C PRO A 71 -4.96 8.99 -20.15
N ASP A 72 -5.51 9.56 -19.08
CA ASP A 72 -5.16 10.88 -18.57
C ASP A 72 -4.02 10.84 -17.53
N PHE A 73 -3.38 9.69 -17.32
CA PHE A 73 -2.34 9.54 -16.30
C PHE A 73 -1.03 10.27 -16.66
N PRO A 74 -0.44 11.05 -15.74
CA PRO A 74 -0.95 11.40 -14.41
C PRO A 74 -1.97 12.55 -14.49
N CYS A 75 -3.18 12.34 -13.95
CA CYS A 75 -4.20 13.38 -13.87
C CYS A 75 -4.09 14.18 -12.56
N THR A 76 -4.79 15.31 -12.47
CA THR A 76 -4.76 16.17 -11.28
C THR A 76 -5.15 15.44 -9.99
N MET A 77 -6.15 14.56 -10.03
CA MET A 77 -6.62 13.81 -8.86
C MET A 77 -5.51 12.94 -8.27
N ILE A 78 -4.85 12.11 -9.09
CA ILE A 78 -3.79 11.22 -8.60
C ILE A 78 -2.50 11.99 -8.24
N THR A 79 -2.23 13.09 -8.93
CA THR A 79 -1.09 13.97 -8.65
C THR A 79 -1.26 14.71 -7.31
N ASN A 80 -2.48 15.12 -6.97
CA ASN A 80 -2.76 15.73 -5.67
C ASN A 80 -2.66 14.70 -4.55
N PHE A 81 -3.24 13.51 -4.75
CA PHE A 81 -3.17 12.41 -3.80
C PHE A 81 -1.73 12.00 -3.46
N SER A 82 -0.83 11.98 -4.45
CA SER A 82 0.59 11.66 -4.21
C SER A 82 1.35 12.72 -3.41
N ARG A 83 0.73 13.89 -3.17
CA ARG A 83 1.30 15.03 -2.42
C ARG A 83 0.62 15.25 -1.07
N GLU A 84 -0.32 14.38 -0.71
CA GLU A 84 -1.00 14.45 0.59
C GLU A 84 -0.05 14.26 1.77
N GLU A 85 -0.61 14.43 2.97
CA GLU A 85 0.10 14.42 4.25
C GLU A 85 0.91 13.12 4.48
N TRP A 86 0.41 11.98 4.00
CA TRP A 86 1.04 10.70 4.27
C TRP A 86 2.25 10.46 3.37
N ILE A 87 3.43 10.35 3.96
CA ILE A 87 4.70 10.17 3.25
C ILE A 87 4.72 8.97 2.28
N HIS A 88 4.01 7.88 2.59
CA HIS A 88 3.92 6.71 1.70
C HIS A 88 3.09 6.98 0.42
N HIS A 89 2.30 8.05 0.38
CA HIS A 89 1.60 8.48 -0.85
C HIS A 89 2.58 9.03 -1.90
N ARG A 90 3.79 9.46 -1.50
CA ARG A 90 4.79 9.98 -2.44
C ARG A 90 5.20 8.96 -3.50
N ASP A 91 5.15 7.67 -3.17
CA ASP A 91 5.49 6.58 -4.08
C ASP A 91 4.37 6.26 -5.10
N VAL A 92 3.19 6.88 -5.00
CA VAL A 92 2.02 6.56 -5.83
C VAL A 92 2.32 6.73 -7.32
N LEU A 93 2.88 7.86 -7.73
CA LEU A 93 3.12 8.12 -9.15
C LEU A 93 4.19 7.18 -9.72
N ASP A 94 5.21 6.87 -8.93
CA ASP A 94 6.28 5.93 -9.31
C ASP A 94 5.74 4.50 -9.40
N ASN A 95 4.91 4.08 -8.43
CA ASN A 95 4.23 2.78 -8.46
C ASN A 95 3.34 2.64 -9.69
N LEU A 96 2.52 3.64 -9.99
CA LEU A 96 1.64 3.61 -11.17
C LEU A 96 2.42 3.60 -12.49
N SER A 97 3.51 4.37 -12.56
CA SER A 97 4.42 4.36 -13.70
C SER A 97 5.07 2.98 -13.87
N ARG A 98 5.51 2.36 -12.77
CA ARG A 98 6.08 1.01 -12.79
C ARG A 98 5.05 -0.05 -13.17
N ILE A 99 3.81 0.02 -12.66
CA ILE A 99 2.71 -0.86 -13.05
C ILE A 99 2.45 -0.77 -14.56
N LYS A 100 2.48 0.44 -15.13
CA LYS A 100 2.32 0.65 -16.58
C LYS A 100 3.45 0.02 -17.39
N GLU A 101 4.67 0.03 -16.86
CA GLU A 101 5.87 -0.51 -17.53
C GLU A 101 5.94 -2.05 -17.48
N VAL A 102 5.76 -2.65 -16.30
CA VAL A 102 5.99 -4.09 -16.09
C VAL A 102 4.72 -4.92 -15.91
N GLY A 103 3.57 -4.27 -15.81
CA GLY A 103 2.31 -4.92 -15.50
C GLY A 103 2.11 -5.17 -14.01
N LEU A 104 0.86 -5.41 -13.64
CA LEU A 104 0.42 -5.49 -12.24
C LEU A 104 1.08 -6.65 -11.46
N VAL A 105 1.16 -7.82 -12.09
CA VAL A 105 1.69 -9.05 -11.45
C VAL A 105 3.17 -8.91 -11.13
N ALA A 106 3.98 -8.42 -12.08
CA ALA A 106 5.41 -8.21 -11.87
C ALA A 106 5.66 -7.16 -10.78
N TRP A 107 4.93 -6.04 -10.82
CA TRP A 107 5.01 -5.02 -9.78
C TRP A 107 4.63 -5.57 -8.39
N LEU A 108 3.59 -6.41 -8.28
CA LEU A 108 3.23 -7.04 -7.00
C LEU A 108 4.34 -7.94 -6.43
N GLU A 109 5.07 -8.66 -7.28
CA GLU A 109 6.23 -9.45 -6.85
C GLU A 109 7.39 -8.54 -6.39
N GLU A 110 7.64 -7.43 -7.08
CA GLU A 110 8.60 -6.41 -6.65
C GLU A 110 8.23 -5.85 -5.27
N GLN A 111 6.96 -5.49 -5.08
CA GLN A 111 6.47 -4.98 -3.80
C GLN A 111 6.53 -6.02 -2.69
N ARG A 112 6.18 -7.30 -2.95
CA ARG A 112 6.33 -8.37 -1.94
C ARG A 112 7.77 -8.49 -1.46
N ARG A 113 8.75 -8.42 -2.37
CA ARG A 113 10.18 -8.46 -2.02
C ARG A 113 10.61 -7.22 -1.25
N GLN A 114 10.15 -6.05 -1.68
CA GLN A 114 10.45 -4.76 -1.04
C GLN A 114 9.92 -4.68 0.40
N TRP A 115 8.71 -5.19 0.63
CA TRP A 115 8.01 -5.16 1.91
C TRP A 115 8.12 -6.48 2.67
N SER A 116 9.31 -7.08 2.63
CA SER A 116 9.69 -8.27 3.38
C SER A 116 10.87 -7.98 4.30
N CYS A 117 10.84 -8.56 5.49
CA CYS A 117 11.91 -8.44 6.47
C CYS A 117 13.21 -9.03 5.90
N PRO A 118 14.34 -8.32 5.94
CA PRO A 118 15.62 -8.81 5.41
C PRO A 118 16.16 -10.03 6.19
N GLY A 119 15.77 -10.21 7.45
CA GLY A 119 16.22 -11.32 8.28
C GLY A 119 15.40 -12.61 8.13
N CYS A 120 14.07 -12.51 8.07
CA CYS A 120 13.19 -13.69 8.10
C CYS A 120 12.21 -13.78 6.93
N GLY A 121 12.20 -12.82 6.00
CA GLY A 121 11.31 -12.81 4.84
C GLY A 121 9.82 -12.57 5.15
N LYS A 122 9.44 -12.39 6.42
CA LYS A 122 8.05 -12.05 6.78
C LYS A 122 7.70 -10.65 6.32
N ARG A 123 6.46 -10.49 5.88
CA ARG A 123 5.90 -9.22 5.42
C ARG A 123 6.03 -8.12 6.47
N THR A 124 6.33 -6.91 6.01
CA THR A 124 6.45 -5.70 6.83
C THR A 124 5.39 -4.65 6.44
N HIS A 125 5.23 -3.61 7.27
CA HIS A 125 4.39 -2.45 6.96
C HIS A 125 5.22 -1.21 6.60
N TRP A 126 4.56 -0.19 6.03
CA TRP A 126 5.17 1.04 5.52
C TRP A 126 6.18 1.70 6.48
N TYR A 127 5.80 1.84 7.74
CA TYR A 127 6.57 2.54 8.77
C TYR A 127 7.42 1.62 9.64
N GLN A 128 7.56 0.34 9.27
CA GLN A 128 8.29 -0.62 10.08
C GLN A 128 9.80 -0.46 9.89
N ASN A 129 10.53 -0.31 10.99
CA ASN A 129 12.00 -0.33 11.03
C ASN A 129 12.57 -1.51 11.85
N ARG A 130 11.70 -2.25 12.55
CA ARG A 130 12.07 -3.42 13.36
C ARG A 130 11.09 -4.58 13.17
N CYS A 131 11.59 -5.79 12.96
CA CYS A 131 10.76 -6.98 12.76
C CYS A 131 10.20 -7.52 14.09
N HIS A 132 8.88 -7.56 14.23
CA HIS A 132 8.18 -8.18 15.36
C HIS A 132 8.40 -9.70 15.49
N SER A 133 8.80 -10.38 14.41
CA SER A 133 9.02 -11.82 14.45
C SER A 133 10.46 -12.25 14.74
N CYS A 134 11.47 -11.55 14.22
CA CYS A 134 12.87 -11.97 14.35
C CYS A 134 13.78 -10.92 14.99
N GLY A 135 13.27 -9.71 15.26
CA GLY A 135 14.03 -8.63 15.89
C GLY A 135 15.01 -7.91 14.97
N ALA A 136 15.13 -8.29 13.69
CA ALA A 136 15.99 -7.57 12.74
C ALA A 136 15.56 -6.09 12.62
N GLU A 137 16.55 -5.19 12.50
CA GLU A 137 16.35 -3.75 12.37
C GLU A 137 16.92 -3.28 11.02
N TRP A 138 16.29 -2.26 10.43
CA TRP A 138 16.71 -1.62 9.19
C TRP A 138 16.34 -0.15 9.20
N SER A 139 16.97 0.66 8.34
CA SER A 139 16.54 2.03 8.09
C SER A 139 15.13 2.01 7.50
N GLY A 140 14.14 2.54 8.22
CA GLY A 140 12.76 2.62 7.74
C GLY A 140 12.70 3.34 6.38
N ARG A 141 11.84 2.86 5.47
CA ARG A 141 11.72 3.47 4.13
C ARG A 141 11.14 4.89 4.22
N TYR A 142 10.17 5.05 5.11
CA TYR A 142 9.59 6.33 5.43
C TYR A 142 10.03 6.68 6.84
N ASP A 143 11.22 7.25 6.95
CA ASP A 143 11.75 7.68 8.23
C ASP A 143 10.92 8.87 8.73
N THR A 144 10.40 8.79 9.95
CA THR A 144 9.55 9.85 10.54
C THR A 144 10.38 11.04 11.06
N ALA A 145 11.67 11.09 10.76
CA ALA A 145 12.59 12.13 11.22
C ALA A 145 12.26 13.54 10.69
N GLU A 146 11.34 13.68 9.72
CA GLU A 146 10.91 14.97 9.15
C GLU A 146 9.49 15.42 9.55
N SER A 147 8.87 14.83 10.57
CA SER A 147 7.53 15.26 11.05
C SER A 147 7.53 16.03 12.37
N ASN A 148 8.67 16.60 12.77
CA ASN A 148 8.74 17.62 13.83
C ASN A 148 9.27 18.94 13.26
N THR A 149 8.43 19.64 12.51
CA THR A 149 8.52 21.09 12.47
C THR A 149 7.09 21.63 12.50
N GLN A 150 6.72 22.02 13.71
CA GLN A 150 5.55 22.83 14.03
C GLN A 150 5.70 24.22 13.41
#